data_AF-A0A9L0T3C5-F1
#
_entry.id   AF-A0A9L0T3C5-F1
#
_cell.length_a   1.000
_cell.length_b   1.000
_cell.length_c   1.000
_cell.angle_alpha   90.00
_cell.angle_beta   90.00
_cell.angle_gamma   90.00
#
_symmetry.space_group_name_H-M   'P 1'
#
loop_
_entity.id
_entity.type
_entity.pdbx_description
1 polymer ?
#
loop_
_entity_poly.entity_id
_entity_poly.type
_entity_poly.pdbx_seq_one_letter_code
_entity_poly.pdbx_strand_id
1 'polypeptide(L)'
;MQRTSSGRDWEKRDTGGNGRKLGECATHKLCHPQELMLLGHSLGIPQPLLSSCSSQALQLTGCLSQLHSGLLLYQGLLQALAGISPELAPTLDMLQLDVTDFATNIWQQMEDLGVAPVVQPTHGPMPTFASAFQRRAGGVLVASNLQRFLELAYRGLRYLAEP
;
A
#
# COMPACT_ATOMS: atom_id res chain seq x y z
N MET A 1 3.90 -24.18 -35.97
CA MET A 1 4.15 -22.93 -35.22
C MET A 1 2.91 -22.62 -34.39
N GLN A 2 2.97 -22.96 -33.10
CA GLN A 2 1.86 -22.87 -32.16
C GLN A 2 1.69 -21.41 -31.70
N ARG A 3 0.45 -20.91 -31.79
CA ARG A 3 0.02 -19.63 -31.21
C ARG A 3 -0.73 -20.00 -29.94
N THR A 4 -0.10 -19.84 -28.78
CA THR A 4 -0.70 -20.16 -27.48
C THR A 4 -1.82 -19.19 -27.17
N SER A 5 -3.04 -19.70 -27.15
CA SER A 5 -4.26 -19.03 -26.70
C SER A 5 -4.24 -18.83 -25.18
N SER A 6 -3.52 -17.81 -24.72
CA SER A 6 -3.53 -17.35 -23.32
C SER A 6 -4.17 -15.96 -23.26
N GLY A 7 -5.49 -15.90 -23.45
CA GLY A 7 -6.17 -14.59 -23.55
C GLY A 7 -7.67 -14.57 -23.25
N ARG A 8 -8.28 -15.68 -22.81
CA ARG A 8 -9.74 -15.72 -22.56
C ARG A 8 -10.14 -16.63 -21.40
N ASP A 9 -9.41 -16.56 -20.28
CA ASP A 9 -9.83 -17.21 -19.03
C ASP A 9 -9.83 -16.23 -17.84
N TRP A 10 -10.14 -14.96 -18.13
CA TRP A 10 -10.32 -13.92 -17.11
C TRP A 10 -11.80 -13.62 -16.82
N GLU A 11 -12.74 -14.28 -17.52
CA GLU A 11 -14.15 -13.88 -17.58
C GLU A 11 -15.14 -14.92 -17.03
N LYS A 12 -14.69 -15.89 -16.22
CA LYS A 12 -15.59 -16.87 -15.57
C LYS A 12 -15.32 -17.10 -14.10
N ARG A 13 -15.07 -16.03 -13.35
CA ARG A 13 -15.20 -16.07 -11.88
C ARG A 13 -15.49 -14.70 -11.29
N ASP A 14 -16.62 -14.12 -11.69
CA ASP A 14 -17.18 -12.98 -10.97
C ASP A 14 -18.72 -13.07 -10.93
N THR A 15 -19.23 -13.61 -9.82
CA THR A 15 -20.60 -13.33 -9.36
C THR A 15 -20.53 -13.01 -7.88
N GLY A 16 -20.09 -11.80 -7.57
CA GLY A 16 -20.24 -11.25 -6.23
C GLY A 16 -19.29 -10.09 -5.98
N GLY A 17 -19.66 -8.91 -6.47
CA GLY A 17 -18.91 -7.67 -6.30
C GLY A 17 -18.42 -7.45 -4.87
N ASN A 18 -17.12 -7.62 -4.68
CA ASN A 18 -16.38 -7.04 -3.56
C ASN A 18 -14.93 -6.94 -3.99
N GLY A 19 -14.44 -5.71 -4.16
CA GLY A 19 -13.04 -5.44 -4.46
C GLY A 19 -12.15 -6.21 -3.49
N ARG A 20 -11.11 -6.84 -4.07
CA ARG A 20 -10.20 -7.82 -3.46
C ARG A 20 -9.62 -7.34 -2.12
N LYS A 21 -10.40 -7.49 -1.04
CA LYS A 21 -9.87 -7.60 0.32
C LYS A 21 -9.09 -8.91 0.36
N LEU A 22 -7.83 -8.87 0.84
CA LEU A 22 -7.05 -10.07 1.18
C LEU A 22 -8.01 -11.12 1.77
N GLY A 23 -7.89 -12.39 1.38
CA GLY A 23 -8.82 -13.49 1.73
C GLY A 23 -9.10 -13.71 3.23
N GLU A 24 -8.50 -12.90 4.10
CA GLU A 24 -8.73 -12.73 5.54
C GLU A 24 -10.21 -12.57 5.94
N CYS A 25 -11.04 -11.89 5.15
CA CYS A 25 -12.47 -11.75 5.49
C CYS A 25 -13.23 -13.08 5.35
N ALA A 26 -12.98 -13.83 4.28
CA ALA A 26 -13.66 -15.11 4.02
C ALA A 26 -13.16 -16.22 4.97
N THR A 27 -11.87 -16.23 5.31
CA THR A 27 -11.26 -17.31 6.10
C THR A 27 -11.23 -17.01 7.60
N HIS A 28 -11.07 -15.74 8.00
CA HIS A 28 -10.82 -15.37 9.41
C HIS A 28 -11.80 -14.35 9.98
N LYS A 29 -12.86 -13.98 9.25
CA LYS A 29 -13.91 -13.02 9.66
C LYS A 29 -13.38 -11.60 9.98
N LEU A 30 -12.19 -11.25 9.49
CA LEU A 30 -11.62 -9.91 9.65
C LEU A 30 -12.07 -9.01 8.49
N CYS A 31 -13.34 -8.62 8.51
CA CYS A 31 -13.99 -7.94 7.37
C CYS A 31 -14.09 -6.41 7.51
N HIS A 32 -13.92 -5.89 8.73
CA HIS A 32 -14.11 -4.49 9.08
C HIS A 32 -12.80 -3.87 9.62
N PRO A 33 -12.00 -3.22 8.76
CA PRO A 33 -10.76 -2.54 9.17
C PRO A 33 -10.99 -1.48 10.26
N GLN A 34 -12.18 -0.87 10.29
CA GLN A 34 -12.56 0.15 11.27
C GLN A 34 -12.55 -0.40 12.70
N GLU A 35 -12.97 -1.64 12.88
CA GLU A 35 -12.99 -2.31 14.20
C GLU A 35 -11.56 -2.64 14.69
N LEU A 36 -10.60 -2.70 13.77
CA LEU A 36 -9.20 -3.00 14.06
C LEU A 36 -8.37 -1.72 14.28
N MET A 37 -8.93 -0.52 14.13
CA MET A 37 -8.14 0.73 14.25
C MET A 37 -7.49 0.89 15.63
N LEU A 38 -8.17 0.52 16.70
CA LEU A 38 -7.62 0.55 18.07
C LEU A 38 -6.44 -0.42 18.22
N LEU A 39 -6.53 -1.59 17.59
CA LEU A 39 -5.43 -2.55 17.52
C LEU A 39 -4.26 -1.99 16.69
N GLY A 40 -4.55 -1.31 15.57
CA GLY A 40 -3.51 -0.65 14.78
C GLY A 40 -2.75 0.41 15.58
N HIS A 41 -3.46 1.18 16.41
CA HIS A 41 -2.85 2.17 17.29
C HIS A 41 -2.00 1.52 18.39
N SER A 42 -2.48 0.43 19.02
CA SER A 42 -1.70 -0.28 20.05
C SER A 42 -0.49 -1.02 19.50
N LEU A 43 -0.57 -1.49 18.24
CA LEU A 43 0.56 -2.05 17.50
C LEU A 43 1.54 -0.98 16.99
N GLY A 44 1.22 0.30 17.14
CA GLY A 44 2.07 1.40 16.71
C GLY A 44 2.26 1.47 15.20
N ILE A 45 1.28 1.03 14.40
CA ILE A 45 1.39 1.05 12.93
C ILE A 45 1.47 2.50 12.46
N PRO A 46 2.63 2.98 11.96
CA PRO A 46 2.76 4.34 11.44
C PRO A 46 1.90 4.55 10.19
N GLN A 47 1.35 5.76 10.04
CA GLN A 47 0.65 6.17 8.82
C GLN A 47 1.40 7.33 8.14
N PRO A 48 1.55 7.30 6.81
CA PRO A 48 2.19 8.39 6.10
C PRO A 48 1.25 9.59 5.97
N LEU A 49 1.82 10.80 6.07
CA LEU A 49 1.09 12.05 5.83
C LEU A 49 1.21 12.44 4.36
N LEU A 50 0.06 12.73 3.74
CA LEU A 50 -0.05 13.25 2.36
C LEU A 50 -0.62 14.68 2.34
N SER A 51 -0.25 15.52 3.31
CA SER A 51 -0.77 16.89 3.43
C SER A 51 -0.51 17.75 2.20
N SER A 52 0.62 17.54 1.53
CA SER A 52 1.08 18.31 0.36
C SER A 52 0.47 17.81 -0.96
N CYS A 53 -0.28 16.71 -0.93
CA CYS A 53 -0.99 16.15 -2.10
C CYS A 53 -2.47 16.53 -2.16
N SER A 54 -2.97 17.33 -1.22
CA SER A 54 -4.35 17.83 -1.23
C SER A 54 -4.52 18.92 -2.29
N SER A 55 -5.66 18.95 -2.97
CA SER A 55 -5.99 19.98 -3.97
C SER A 55 -5.93 21.41 -3.42
N GLN A 56 -6.14 21.59 -2.11
CA GLN A 56 -6.12 22.89 -1.43
C GLN A 56 -4.70 23.37 -1.08
N ALA A 57 -3.73 22.46 -1.02
CA ALA A 57 -2.35 22.73 -0.57
C ALA A 57 -1.32 22.00 -1.44
N LEU A 58 -1.61 21.85 -2.73
CA LEU A 58 -0.80 21.04 -3.64
C LEU A 58 0.59 21.68 -3.79
N GLN A 59 1.60 20.97 -3.30
CA GLN A 59 3.00 21.31 -3.51
C GLN A 59 3.65 20.13 -4.20
N LEU A 60 3.91 20.25 -5.51
CA LEU A 60 4.44 19.15 -6.35
C LEU A 60 5.61 18.41 -5.69
N THR A 61 6.65 19.14 -5.29
CA THR A 61 7.87 18.59 -4.70
C THR A 61 7.61 17.96 -3.32
N GLY A 62 6.78 18.61 -2.50
CA GLY A 62 6.36 18.10 -1.20
C GLY A 62 5.48 16.84 -1.31
N CYS A 63 4.59 16.80 -2.30
CA CYS A 63 3.73 15.65 -2.57
C CYS A 63 4.53 14.44 -3.04
N LEU A 64 5.44 14.61 -4.00
CA LEU A 64 6.32 13.54 -4.46
C LEU A 64 7.20 13.01 -3.32
N SER A 65 7.79 13.90 -2.52
CA SER A 65 8.58 13.47 -1.37
C SER A 65 7.74 12.73 -0.32
N GLN A 66 6.51 13.20 -0.03
CA GLN A 66 5.60 12.51 0.90
C GLN A 66 5.15 11.16 0.40
N LEU A 67 4.92 11.06 -0.90
CA LEU A 67 4.50 9.84 -1.57
C LEU A 67 5.65 8.82 -1.57
N HIS A 68 6.87 9.23 -1.92
CA HIS A 68 8.05 8.38 -1.83
C HIS A 68 8.30 7.85 -0.41
N SER A 69 8.33 8.73 0.60
CA SER A 69 8.50 8.31 2.00
C SER A 69 7.38 7.36 2.45
N GLY A 70 6.13 7.63 2.06
CA GLY A 70 5.01 6.75 2.39
C GLY A 70 5.11 5.37 1.74
N LEU A 71 5.62 5.26 0.52
CA LEU A 71 5.85 3.97 -0.13
C LEU A 71 6.93 3.15 0.57
N LEU A 72 8.03 3.78 0.98
CA LEU A 72 9.08 3.12 1.79
C LEU A 72 8.54 2.63 3.14
N LEU A 73 7.64 3.41 3.76
CA LEU A 73 6.97 2.98 4.98
C LEU A 73 6.13 1.72 4.75
N TYR A 74 5.30 1.70 3.70
CA TYR A 74 4.50 0.53 3.38
C TYR A 74 5.35 -0.68 2.99
N GLN A 75 6.49 -0.49 2.32
CA GLN A 75 7.44 -1.57 2.07
C GLN A 75 7.91 -2.20 3.38
N GLY A 76 8.31 -1.40 4.37
CA GLY A 76 8.70 -1.89 5.70
C GLY A 76 7.56 -2.60 6.44
N LEU A 77 6.33 -2.07 6.36
CA LEU A 77 5.15 -2.70 6.95
C LEU A 77 4.82 -4.04 6.30
N LEU A 78 4.87 -4.12 4.97
CA LEU A 78 4.65 -5.36 4.24
C LEU A 78 5.73 -6.39 4.54
N GLN A 79 6.98 -5.97 4.73
CA GLN A 79 8.07 -6.85 5.13
C GLN A 79 7.89 -7.38 6.56
N ALA A 80 7.43 -6.54 7.49
CA ALA A 80 7.09 -6.97 8.85
C ALA A 80 5.91 -7.97 8.89
N LEU A 81 5.07 -7.96 7.86
CA LEU A 81 3.98 -8.91 7.66
C LEU A 81 4.39 -10.19 6.92
N ALA A 82 5.67 -10.34 6.51
CA ALA A 82 6.16 -11.57 5.92
C ALA A 82 5.90 -12.75 6.88
N GLY A 83 5.29 -13.83 6.36
CA GLY A 83 4.97 -15.01 7.16
C GLY A 83 3.64 -14.94 7.95
N ILE A 84 2.65 -14.13 7.52
CA ILE A 84 1.26 -14.24 8.03
C ILE A 84 0.68 -15.63 7.73
N SER A 85 0.79 -16.08 6.47
CA SER A 85 0.25 -17.35 5.99
C SER A 85 0.91 -17.73 4.65
N PRO A 86 1.19 -19.03 4.42
CA PRO A 86 1.75 -19.50 3.14
C PRO A 86 0.79 -19.28 1.97
N GLU A 87 -0.52 -19.26 2.22
CA GLU A 87 -1.54 -18.98 1.21
C GLU A 87 -1.52 -17.51 0.76
N LEU A 88 -1.18 -16.58 1.67
CA LEU A 88 -1.12 -15.14 1.38
C LEU A 88 0.25 -14.66 0.89
N ALA A 89 1.31 -15.43 1.17
CA ALA A 89 2.69 -15.11 0.80
C ALA A 89 2.85 -14.62 -0.66
N PRO A 90 2.39 -15.35 -1.71
CA PRO A 90 2.59 -14.90 -3.09
C PRO A 90 1.86 -13.58 -3.41
N THR A 91 0.73 -13.32 -2.74
CA THR A 91 0.00 -12.04 -2.92
C THR A 91 0.76 -10.89 -2.27
N LEU A 92 1.38 -11.15 -1.11
CA LEU A 92 2.15 -10.18 -0.37
C LEU A 92 3.47 -9.86 -1.08
N ASP A 93 4.14 -10.87 -1.65
CA ASP A 93 5.36 -10.71 -2.44
C ASP A 93 5.11 -9.88 -3.70
N MET A 94 4.02 -10.15 -4.42
CA MET A 94 3.60 -9.33 -5.57
C MET A 94 3.32 -7.88 -5.16
N LEU A 95 2.59 -7.67 -4.06
CA LEU A 95 2.28 -6.33 -3.56
C LEU A 95 3.55 -5.56 -3.14
N GLN A 96 4.53 -6.24 -2.54
CA GLN A 96 5.83 -5.64 -2.21
C GLN A 96 6.59 -5.20 -3.48
N LEU A 97 6.56 -6.03 -4.52
CA LEU A 97 7.20 -5.71 -5.80
C LEU A 97 6.53 -4.49 -6.46
N ASP A 98 5.19 -4.48 -6.53
CA ASP A 98 4.42 -3.36 -7.09
C ASP A 98 4.68 -2.04 -6.33
N VAL A 99 4.76 -2.10 -4.99
CA VAL A 99 5.08 -0.91 -4.16
C VAL A 99 6.52 -0.44 -4.39
N THR A 100 7.46 -1.37 -4.55
CA THR A 100 8.89 -1.06 -4.79
C THR A 100 9.10 -0.42 -6.16
N ASP A 101 8.44 -0.96 -7.19
CA ASP A 101 8.49 -0.41 -8.54
C ASP A 101 7.87 0.99 -8.58
N PHE A 102 6.75 1.18 -7.89
CA PHE A 102 6.13 2.50 -7.79
C PHE A 102 7.02 3.51 -7.05
N ALA A 103 7.66 3.11 -5.95
CA ALA A 103 8.61 3.96 -5.23
C ALA A 103 9.78 4.39 -6.12
N THR A 104 10.31 3.46 -6.91
CA THR A 104 11.42 3.70 -7.85
C THR A 104 11.00 4.69 -8.94
N ASN A 105 9.81 4.54 -9.52
CA ASN A 105 9.31 5.48 -10.52
C ASN A 105 9.15 6.89 -9.95
N ILE A 106 8.67 7.03 -8.72
CA ILE A 106 8.52 8.32 -8.06
C ILE A 106 9.88 8.94 -7.74
N TRP A 107 10.83 8.13 -7.29
CA TRP A 107 12.21 8.56 -7.08
C TRP A 107 12.83 9.14 -8.36
N GLN A 108 12.71 8.43 -9.48
CA GLN A 108 13.22 8.89 -10.78
C GLN A 108 12.58 10.23 -11.18
N GLN A 109 11.26 10.38 -10.99
CA GLN A 109 10.58 11.66 -11.24
C GLN A 109 11.07 12.78 -10.32
N MET A 110 11.41 12.48 -9.06
CA MET A 110 12.00 13.46 -8.16
C MET A 110 13.41 13.86 -8.62
N GLU A 111 14.24 12.92 -9.09
CA GLU A 111 15.57 13.20 -9.64
C GLU A 111 15.49 14.09 -10.88
N ASP A 112 14.59 13.79 -11.81
CA ASP A 112 14.37 14.58 -13.03
C ASP A 112 13.97 16.04 -12.72
N LEU A 113 13.22 16.25 -11.62
CA LEU A 113 12.80 17.56 -11.15
C LEU A 113 13.82 18.24 -10.22
N GLY A 114 14.97 17.60 -9.95
CA GLY A 114 16.00 18.12 -9.03
C GLY A 114 15.56 18.18 -7.56
N VAL A 115 14.58 17.36 -7.17
CA VAL A 115 14.01 17.31 -5.83
C VAL A 115 14.76 16.30 -4.99
N ALA A 116 15.48 16.78 -3.98
CA ALA A 116 16.03 15.90 -2.97
C ALA A 116 14.91 15.32 -2.09
N PRO A 117 15.03 14.08 -1.61
CA PRO A 117 14.08 13.51 -0.67
C PRO A 117 14.10 14.33 0.61
N VAL A 118 12.94 14.81 1.03
CA VAL A 118 12.82 15.36 2.37
C VAL A 118 13.05 14.20 3.33
N VAL A 119 14.08 14.34 4.18
CA VAL A 119 14.28 13.45 5.32
C VAL A 119 13.05 13.64 6.22
N GLN A 120 12.04 12.80 6.01
CA GLN A 120 10.89 12.77 6.89
C GLN A 120 11.33 12.32 8.28
N PRO A 121 10.61 12.75 9.34
CA PRO A 121 10.84 12.23 10.68
C PRO A 121 10.83 10.71 10.58
N THR A 122 11.89 10.07 11.08
CA THR A 122 12.05 8.62 11.05
C THR A 122 10.73 8.02 11.50
N HIS A 123 10.04 7.32 10.60
CA HIS A 123 8.83 6.61 10.99
C HIS A 123 9.20 5.73 12.20
N GLY A 124 8.34 5.71 13.21
CA GLY A 124 8.61 5.00 14.46
C GLY A 124 9.04 3.55 14.23
N PRO A 125 9.58 2.87 15.25
CA PRO A 125 10.06 1.49 15.11
C PRO A 125 9.00 0.62 14.44
N MET A 126 9.44 -0.21 13.49
CA MET A 126 8.53 -1.07 12.74
C MET A 126 7.73 -1.97 13.69
N PRO A 127 6.43 -2.15 13.45
CA PRO A 127 5.58 -2.95 14.33
C PRO A 127 6.06 -4.39 14.35
N THR A 128 6.13 -4.97 15.54
CA THR A 128 6.40 -6.41 15.70
C THR A 128 5.10 -7.13 15.98
N PHE A 129 4.70 -8.02 15.07
CA PHE A 129 3.47 -8.80 15.22
C PHE A 129 3.75 -10.09 15.98
N ALA A 130 3.50 -10.06 17.30
CA ALA A 130 3.81 -11.14 18.24
C ALA A 130 2.91 -12.37 18.11
N SER A 131 1.77 -12.28 17.42
CA SER A 131 0.85 -13.40 17.22
C SER A 131 0.33 -13.52 15.79
N ALA A 132 -0.14 -14.71 15.42
CA ALA A 132 -0.79 -14.94 14.13
C ALA A 132 -2.03 -14.04 13.94
N PHE A 133 -2.78 -13.78 15.02
CA PHE A 133 -3.90 -12.82 14.98
C PHE A 133 -3.41 -11.40 14.69
N GLN A 134 -2.37 -10.93 15.38
CA GLN A 134 -1.80 -9.59 15.13
C GLN A 134 -1.26 -9.47 13.71
N ARG A 135 -0.63 -10.51 13.17
CA ARG A 135 -0.18 -10.54 11.77
C ARG A 135 -1.35 -10.42 10.78
N ARG A 136 -2.42 -11.18 10.98
CA ARG A 136 -3.62 -11.14 10.12
C ARG A 136 -4.33 -9.79 10.21
N ALA A 137 -4.61 -9.32 11.42
CA ALA A 137 -5.25 -8.03 11.66
C ALA A 137 -4.39 -6.86 11.17
N GLY A 138 -3.07 -6.94 11.39
CA GLY A 138 -2.08 -6.03 10.84
C GLY A 138 -2.09 -6.03 9.32
N GLY A 139 -2.17 -7.21 8.69
CA GLY A 139 -2.28 -7.35 7.24
C GLY A 139 -3.51 -6.66 6.67
N VAL A 140 -4.68 -6.87 7.29
CA VAL A 140 -5.93 -6.18 6.89
C VAL A 140 -5.80 -4.66 7.05
N LEU A 141 -5.22 -4.19 8.15
CA LEU A 141 -5.03 -2.76 8.41
C LEU A 141 -4.04 -2.12 7.43
N VAL A 142 -2.88 -2.74 7.21
CA VAL A 142 -1.84 -2.25 6.30
C VAL A 142 -2.38 -2.20 4.87
N ALA A 143 -3.08 -3.25 4.41
CA ALA A 143 -3.68 -3.27 3.08
C ALA A 143 -4.76 -2.18 2.93
N SER A 144 -5.63 -2.00 3.93
CA SER A 144 -6.67 -0.96 3.90
C SER A 144 -6.06 0.45 3.90
N ASN A 145 -5.01 0.67 4.67
CA ASN A 145 -4.32 1.96 4.73
C ASN A 145 -3.56 2.24 3.43
N LEU A 146 -2.89 1.23 2.86
CA LEU A 146 -2.20 1.32 1.57
C LEU A 146 -3.18 1.66 0.45
N GLN A 147 -4.34 1.01 0.39
CA GLN A 147 -5.36 1.33 -0.61
C GLN A 147 -5.77 2.80 -0.54
N ARG A 148 -6.11 3.29 0.66
CA ARG A 148 -6.48 4.71 0.86
C ARG A 148 -5.34 5.65 0.49
N PHE A 149 -4.10 5.28 0.81
CA PHE A 149 -2.92 6.05 0.44
C PHE A 149 -2.76 6.11 -1.08
N LEU A 150 -2.90 5.00 -1.79
CA LEU A 150 -2.80 4.94 -3.26
C LEU A 150 -3.92 5.72 -3.95
N GLU A 151 -5.14 5.71 -3.40
CA GLU A 151 -6.25 6.53 -3.91
C GLU A 151 -5.95 8.03 -3.80
N LEU A 152 -5.34 8.47 -2.69
CA LEU A 152 -4.92 9.87 -2.52
C LEU A 152 -3.73 10.22 -3.41
N ALA A 153 -2.75 9.32 -3.51
CA ALA A 153 -1.61 9.44 -4.41
C ALA A 153 -2.07 9.59 -5.87
N TYR A 154 -3.01 8.76 -6.32
CA TYR A 154 -3.57 8.83 -7.67
C TYR A 154 -4.24 10.18 -7.95
N ARG A 155 -5.01 10.70 -7.00
CA ARG A 155 -5.63 12.04 -7.13
C ARG A 155 -4.56 13.12 -7.21
N GLY A 156 -3.55 13.08 -6.34
CA GLY A 156 -2.42 14.00 -6.36
C GLY A 156 -1.68 13.98 -7.70
N LEU A 157 -1.32 12.79 -8.18
CA LEU A 157 -0.63 12.60 -9.46
C LEU A 157 -1.47 13.05 -10.67
N ARG A 158 -2.80 12.87 -10.63
CA ARG A 158 -3.67 13.38 -11.69
C ARG A 158 -3.60 14.90 -11.83
N TYR A 159 -3.59 15.63 -10.72
CA TYR A 159 -3.43 17.08 -10.75
C TYR A 159 -2.08 17.53 -11.35
N LEU A 160 -1.09 16.64 -11.39
CA LEU A 160 0.22 16.91 -12.01
C LEU A 160 0.24 16.55 -13.50
N ALA A 161 -0.64 15.67 -13.95
CA ALA A 161 -0.74 15.23 -15.34
C ALA A 161 -1.72 16.06 -16.17
N GLU A 162 -2.54 16.91 -15.55
CA GLU A 162 -3.40 17.88 -16.24
C GLU A 162 -2.57 19.13 -16.62
N PRO A 163 -2.50 19.50 -17.91
CA PRO A 163 -1.73 20.66 -18.40
C PRO A 163 -2.37 22.02 -18.11
#